data_AF-C2KJY5-F1
#
_entry.id   AF-C2KJY5-F1
#
_cell.length_a   1.000
_cell.length_b   1.000
_cell.length_c   1.000
_cell.angle_alpha   90.00
_cell.angle_beta   90.00
_cell.angle_gamma   90.00
#
_symmetry.space_group_name_H-M   'P 1'
#
loop_
_entity.id
_entity.type
_entity.pdbx_description
1 polymer ?
#
loop_
_entity_poly.entity_id
_entity_poly.type
_entity_poly.pdbx_seq_one_letter_code
_entity_poly.pdbx_strand_id
1 'polypeptide(L)' 'MAIAYRTDPGSKRHDNEDYVGSFINKVGRTMVIVADGVTSNEGGEVASAMTVEHFGHAWESNDLETIVPTIAWLKKTS' A
#
# COMPACT_ATOMS: atom_id res chain seq x y z
N MET A 1 12.31 -7.99 -10.95
CA MET A 1 11.64 -6.69 -10.73
C MET A 1 12.32 -6.06 -9.52
N ALA A 2 13.02 -4.94 -9.67
CA ALA A 2 13.62 -4.23 -8.54
C ALA A 2 12.64 -3.13 -8.11
N ILE A 3 12.03 -3.27 -6.93
CA ILE A 3 11.21 -2.20 -6.35
C ILE A 3 12.18 -1.28 -5.63
N ALA A 4 12.48 -0.14 -6.25
CA ALA A 4 13.27 0.91 -5.63
C ALA A 4 12.33 1.81 -4.82
N TYR A 5 12.41 1.71 -3.49
CA TYR A 5 11.78 2.66 -2.59
C TYR A 5 12.62 3.94 -2.59
N ARG A 6 12.07 5.01 -3.16
CA ARG A 6 12.66 6.35 -3.08
C ARG A 6 11.61 7.26 -2.45
N THR A 7 11.79 7.55 -1.17
CA THR A 7 11.16 8.66 -0.46
C THR A 7 12.20 9.78 -0.46
N ASP A 8 11.84 10.93 -1.06
CA ASP A 8 12.66 12.14 -1.09
C ASP A 8 11.94 13.18 -0.24
N PRO A 9 12.44 13.54 0.95
CA PRO A 9 11.73 14.43 1.87
C PRO A 9 11.55 15.86 1.32
N GLY A 10 12.37 16.28 0.35
CA GLY A 10 12.43 17.69 -0.04
C GLY A 10 12.88 18.59 1.11
N SER A 11 13.56 19.68 0.77
CA SER A 11 14.26 20.56 1.73
C SER A 11 13.37 21.33 2.74
N LYS A 12 12.08 21.01 2.93
CA LYS A 12 11.17 21.86 3.73
C LYS A 12 10.06 21.17 4.56
N ARG A 13 10.06 19.84 4.74
CA ARG A 13 9.14 19.18 5.69
C ARG A 13 9.85 18.04 6.42
N HIS A 14 9.68 17.98 7.74
CA HIS A 14 10.37 17.02 8.62
C HIS A 14 9.63 15.67 8.68
N ASP A 15 8.33 15.63 8.35
CA ASP A 15 7.49 14.45 8.47
C ASP A 15 7.03 14.00 7.08
N ASN A 16 7.34 12.75 6.73
CA ASN A 16 7.01 12.15 5.45
C ASN A 16 5.84 11.18 5.64
N GLU A 17 4.61 11.69 5.47
CA GLU A 17 3.34 10.98 5.68
C GLU A 17 2.99 9.98 4.54
N ASP A 18 3.90 9.77 3.58
CA ASP A 18 3.74 8.82 2.48
C ASP A 18 4.17 7.40 2.91
N TYR A 19 3.21 6.49 3.06
CA TYR A 19 3.48 5.08 3.33
C TYR A 19 3.35 4.24 2.06
N VAL A 20 4.42 3.50 1.71
CA VAL A 20 4.47 2.61 0.55
C VAL A 20 4.72 1.17 1.00
N GLY A 21 3.87 0.24 0.56
CA GLY A 21 4.03 -1.19 0.79
C GLY A 21 4.03 -1.99 -0.51
N SER A 22 4.89 -3.01 -0.59
CA SER A 22 4.86 -4.01 -1.68
C SER A 22 4.54 -5.40 -1.12
N PHE A 23 3.57 -6.07 -1.74
CA PHE A 23 3.08 -7.38 -1.32
C PHE A 23 3.06 -8.34 -2.49
N ILE A 24 3.36 -9.61 -2.25
CA ILE A 24 3.38 -10.66 -3.27
C ILE A 24 2.33 -11.70 -2.90
N ASN A 25 1.42 -12.01 -3.81
CA ASN A 25 0.39 -13.02 -3.59
C ASN A 25 0.90 -14.46 -3.88
N LYS A 26 0.06 -15.47 -3.64
CA LYS A 26 0.43 -16.89 -3.78
C LYS A 26 0.87 -17.30 -5.18
N VAL A 27 0.44 -16.55 -6.20
CA VAL A 27 0.77 -16.78 -7.62
C VAL A 27 1.91 -15.88 -8.11
N GLY A 28 2.63 -15.22 -7.18
CA GLY A 28 3.81 -14.42 -7.49
C GLY A 28 3.51 -13.04 -8.07
N ARG A 29 2.26 -12.55 -7.98
CA ARG A 29 1.88 -11.22 -8.47
C ARG A 29 2.15 -10.18 -7.41
N THR A 30 2.89 -9.15 -7.81
CA THR A 30 3.23 -8.03 -6.94
C THR A 30 2.18 -6.94 -6.99
N MET A 31 1.72 -6.51 -5.82
CA MET A 31 0.90 -5.32 -5.63
C MET A 31 1.72 -4.28 -4.87
N VAL A 32 1.67 -3.03 -5.33
CA VAL A 32 2.29 -1.90 -4.64
C VAL A 32 1.16 -0.94 -4.27
N ILE A 33 1.09 -0.56 -3.00
CA ILE A 33 0.11 0.40 -2.48
C ILE A 33 0.88 1.62 -1.98
N VAL A 34 0.38 2.79 -2.34
CA VAL A 34 0.82 4.09 -1.83
C VAL A 34 -0.39 4.70 -1.11
N ALA A 35 -0.24 5.00 0.17
CA ALA A 35 -1.23 5.74 0.95
C ALA A 35 -0.63 7.11 1.32
N ASP A 36 -1.32 8.17 0.91
CA ASP A 36 -1.04 9.55 1.31
C ASP A 36 -1.81 9.82 2.61
N GLY A 37 -1.08 9.88 3.73
CA GLY A 37 -1.65 10.12 5.05
C GLY A 37 -2.04 11.57 5.25
N VAL A 38 -3.18 12.03 4.72
CA VAL A 38 -3.62 13.42 4.90
C VAL A 38 -4.28 13.60 6.27
N THR A 39 -3.51 13.75 7.36
CA THR A 39 -4.09 14.06 8.70
C THR A 39 -3.14 14.86 9.58
N SER A 40 -3.59 16.05 9.99
CA SER A 40 -2.88 17.04 10.82
C SER A 40 -2.71 16.67 12.31
N ASN A 41 -2.68 15.38 12.65
CA ASN A 41 -2.59 14.87 14.03
C ASN A 41 -1.72 13.60 14.06
N GLU A 42 -1.11 13.31 15.22
CA GLU A 42 -0.22 12.16 15.50
C GLU A 42 -0.81 10.76 15.20
N GLY A 43 -2.05 10.65 14.70
CA GLY A 43 -2.70 9.40 14.29
C GLY A 43 -2.75 9.13 12.78
N GLY A 44 -2.30 10.08 11.95
CA GLY A 44 -2.31 9.94 10.48
C GLY A 44 -1.36 8.86 9.96
N GLU A 45 -0.17 8.76 10.55
CA GLU A 45 0.81 7.71 10.23
C GLU A 45 0.29 6.30 10.58
N VAL A 46 -0.40 6.17 11.71
CA VAL A 46 -0.98 4.89 12.14
C VAL A 46 -2.12 4.46 11.19
N ALA A 47 -2.97 5.41 10.77
CA ALA A 47 -4.08 5.11 9.87
C ALA A 47 -3.61 4.72 8.45
N SER A 48 -2.59 5.40 7.92
CA SER A 48 -2.01 5.08 6.62
C SER A 48 -1.28 3.73 6.64
N ALA A 49 -0.48 3.45 7.68
CA ALA A 49 0.18 2.16 7.87
C ALA A 49 -0.84 1.00 8.01
N MET A 50 -1.84 1.14 8.88
CA MET A 50 -2.89 0.14 9.04
C MET A 50 -3.64 -0.15 7.74
N THR A 51 -3.89 0.89 6.93
CA THR A 51 -4.55 0.72 5.63
C THR A 51 -3.69 -0.12 4.69
N VAL A 52 -2.42 0.25 4.53
CA VAL A 52 -1.51 -0.46 3.62
C VAL A 52 -1.25 -1.90 4.08
N GLU A 53 -1.09 -2.13 5.39
CA GLU A 53 -0.93 -3.47 5.96
C GLU A 53 -2.20 -4.32 5.78
N HIS A 54 -3.39 -3.75 6.01
CA HIS A 54 -4.65 -4.47 5.86
C HIS A 54 -4.85 -4.99 4.42
N PHE A 55 -4.68 -4.11 3.44
CA PHE A 55 -4.78 -4.50 2.02
C PHE A 55 -3.63 -5.41 1.60
N GLY A 56 -2.44 -5.19 2.15
CA GLY A 56 -1.26 -6.01 1.89
C GLY A 56 -1.41 -7.46 2.32
N HIS A 57 -1.80 -7.69 3.57
CA HIS A 57 -2.05 -9.04 4.09
C HIS A 57 -3.22 -9.73 3.39
N ALA A 58 -4.28 -8.98 3.07
CA ALA A 58 -5.38 -9.52 2.28
C ALA A 58 -4.86 -9.98 0.90
N TRP A 59 -3.98 -9.22 0.24
CA TRP A 59 -3.37 -9.57 -1.04
C TRP A 59 -2.47 -10.80 -0.99
N GLU A 60 -1.61 -10.92 0.02
CA GLU A 60 -0.73 -12.09 0.21
C GLU A 60 -1.51 -13.42 0.26
N SER A 61 -2.74 -13.38 0.77
CA SER A 61 -3.60 -14.55 0.89
C SER A 61 -4.32 -14.95 -0.41
N ASN A 62 -4.35 -14.07 -1.42
CA ASN A 62 -5.04 -14.30 -2.70
C ASN A 62 -4.21 -15.12 -3.69
N ASP A 63 -4.91 -15.68 -4.68
CA ASP A 63 -4.37 -16.36 -5.87
C ASP A 63 -4.76 -15.63 -7.17
N LEU A 64 -5.12 -14.35 -7.04
CA LEU A 64 -5.56 -13.51 -8.14
C LEU A 64 -4.44 -13.29 -9.16
N GLU A 65 -4.68 -13.72 -10.40
CA GLU A 65 -3.68 -13.65 -11.47
C GLU A 65 -4.00 -12.60 -12.53
N THR A 66 -5.29 -12.33 -12.75
CA THR A 66 -5.77 -11.49 -13.86
C THR A 66 -6.47 -10.22 -13.36
N ILE A 67 -6.52 -9.20 -14.23
CA ILE A 67 -6.98 -7.86 -13.87
C ILE A 67 -8.48 -7.82 -13.49
N VAL A 68 -9.32 -8.57 -14.18
CA VAL A 68 -10.78 -8.59 -13.97
C VAL A 68 -11.16 -9.02 -12.54
N PRO A 69 -10.72 -10.20 -12.05
CA PRO A 69 -11.03 -10.61 -10.68
C PRO A 69 -10.29 -9.73 -9.64
N THR A 70 -9.13 -9.16 -9.98
CA THR A 70 -8.43 -8.20 -9.12
C THR A 70 -9.25 -6.93 -8.88
N ILE A 71 -9.87 -6.37 -9.92
CA ILE A 71 -10.76 -5.20 -9.79
C ILE A 71 -12.00 -5.55 -8.94
N ALA A 72 -12.57 -6.74 -9.13
CA ALA A 72 -13.71 -7.19 -8.34
C ALA A 72 -13.36 -7.37 -6.85
N TRP A 73 -12.17 -7.89 -6.57
CA TRP A 73 -11.64 -8.02 -5.21
C TRP A 73 -11.43 -6.65 -4.55
N LEU A 74 -10.75 -5.71 -5.23
CA LEU A 74 -10.52 -4.36 -4.69
C LEU A 74 -11.82 -3.66 -4.28
N LYS A 75 -12.88 -3.76 -5.11
CA LYS A 75 -14.20 -3.18 -4.81
C LYS A 75 -14.91 -3.81 -3.61
N LYS A 76 -14.56 -5.04 -3.25
CA LYS A 76 -15.13 -5.77 -2.10
C LYS A 76 -14.33 -5.52 -0.82
N THR A 77 -13.04 -5.22 -0.96
CA THR A 77 -12.10 -5.01 0.16
C THR A 77 -12.03 -3.53 0.59
N SER A 78 -12.51 -2.59 -0.22
CA SER A 78 -12.78 -1.18 0.15
C SER A 78 -14.09 -1.02 0.91
#